data_AF-A0A2G7FGY0-F1
#
_entry.id   AF-A0A2G7FGY0-F1
#
_cell.length_a   1.000
_cell.length_b   1.000
_cell.length_c   1.000
_cell.angle_alpha   90.00
_cell.angle_beta   90.00
_cell.angle_gamma   90.00
#
_symmetry.space_group_name_H-M   'P 1'
#
loop_
_entity.id
_entity.type
_entity.pdbx_description
1 polymer ?
#
loop_
_entity_poly.entity_id
_entity_poly.type
_entity_poly.pdbx_seq_one_letter_code
_entity_poly.pdbx_strand_id
1 'polypeptide(L)'
;MASFADLPAKCTALVHAVEKLGQELSNTKRELQDVTSELAAAKGVGTVLSSLVDRFGALLCSYAREQTSAHRQQQILEAILDSALAQLDLLDAQMDCDSLRRENTQLRDALQERRMRHNRVPVADAGHHTRRACSPSTTERDPSKKVKSDSRTEP
;
A
#
# COMPACT_ATOMS: atom_id res chain seq x y z
N MET A 1 -18.49 -28.53 -43.42
CA MET A 1 -19.03 -28.19 -42.10
C MET A 1 -17.87 -28.08 -41.13
N ALA A 2 -17.64 -26.90 -40.55
CA ALA A 2 -16.60 -26.74 -39.54
C ALA A 2 -17.02 -27.49 -38.27
N SER A 3 -16.18 -28.41 -37.80
CA SER A 3 -16.43 -29.20 -36.61
C SER A 3 -16.35 -28.30 -35.36
N PHE A 4 -17.43 -28.27 -34.58
CA PHE A 4 -17.48 -27.61 -33.27
C PHE A 4 -16.75 -28.39 -32.17
N ALA A 5 -16.17 -29.56 -32.48
CA ALA A 5 -15.48 -30.42 -31.51
C ALA A 5 -14.27 -29.71 -30.86
N ASP A 6 -13.63 -28.78 -31.57
CA ASP A 6 -12.47 -28.04 -31.06
C ASP A 6 -12.86 -26.77 -30.27
N LEU A 7 -14.14 -26.41 -30.23
CA LEU A 7 -14.60 -25.19 -29.56
C LEU A 7 -14.27 -25.18 -28.05
N PRO A 8 -14.47 -26.27 -27.28
CA PRO A 8 -14.10 -26.29 -25.87
C PRO A 8 -12.59 -26.07 -25.65
N ALA A 9 -11.74 -26.70 -26.47
CA ALA A 9 -10.29 -26.54 -26.39
C ALA A 9 -9.86 -25.09 -26.71
N LYS A 10 -10.49 -24.48 -27.72
CA LYS A 10 -10.27 -23.07 -28.06
C LYS A 10 -10.73 -22.14 -26.94
N CYS A 11 -11.88 -22.41 -26.31
CA CYS A 11 -12.36 -21.63 -25.17
C CYS A 11 -11.42 -21.75 -23.96
N THR A 12 -10.94 -22.95 -23.62
CA THR A 12 -9.97 -23.15 -22.53
C THR A 12 -8.66 -22.45 -22.82
N ALA A 13 -8.15 -22.52 -24.06
CA ALA A 13 -6.95 -21.78 -24.45
C ALA A 13 -7.13 -20.27 -24.33
N LEU A 14 -8.33 -19.76 -24.65
CA LEU A 14 -8.67 -18.34 -24.54
C LEU A 14 -8.76 -17.91 -23.07
N VAL A 15 -9.38 -18.71 -22.20
CA VAL A 15 -9.40 -18.47 -20.74
C VAL A 15 -7.97 -18.41 -20.19
N HIS A 16 -7.14 -19.41 -20.50
CA HIS A 16 -5.76 -19.45 -20.03
C HIS A 16 -4.93 -18.27 -20.57
N ALA A 17 -5.14 -17.87 -21.83
CA ALA A 17 -4.49 -16.70 -22.40
C ALA A 17 -4.90 -15.40 -21.67
N VAL A 18 -6.19 -15.25 -21.35
CA VAL A 18 -6.71 -14.12 -20.57
C VAL A 18 -6.16 -14.11 -19.14
N GLU A 19 -6.10 -15.26 -18.48
CA GLU A 19 -5.50 -15.39 -17.14
C GLU A 19 -4.02 -15.01 -17.14
N LYS A 20 -3.26 -15.50 -18.14
CA LYS A 20 -1.85 -15.17 -18.32
C LYS A 20 -1.65 -13.66 -18.53
N LEU A 21 -2.42 -13.04 -19.42
CA LEU A 21 -2.36 -11.60 -19.65
C LEU A 21 -2.74 -10.81 -18.38
N GLY A 22 -3.73 -11.29 -17.62
CA GLY A 22 -4.09 -10.70 -16.33
C GLY A 22 -2.94 -10.73 -15.33
N GLN A 23 -2.20 -11.84 -15.29
CA GLN A 23 -1.02 -11.98 -14.43
C GLN A 23 0.13 -11.06 -14.87
N GLU A 24 0.43 -11.01 -16.16
CA GLU A 24 1.46 -10.12 -16.72
C GLU A 24 1.13 -8.64 -16.46
N LEU A 25 -0.13 -8.25 -16.66
CA LEU A 25 -0.59 -6.89 -16.35
C LEU A 25 -0.46 -6.56 -14.85
N SER A 26 -0.76 -7.51 -13.97
CA SER A 26 -0.58 -7.34 -12.53
C SER A 26 0.89 -7.14 -12.15
N ASN A 27 1.79 -7.94 -12.74
CA ASN A 27 3.22 -7.86 -12.49
C ASN A 27 3.81 -6.54 -12.97
N THR A 28 3.51 -6.15 -14.22
CA THR A 28 3.96 -4.86 -14.80
C THR A 28 3.44 -3.66 -14.02
N LYS A 29 2.20 -3.71 -13.52
CA LYS A 29 1.66 -2.66 -12.63
C LYS A 29 2.46 -2.55 -11.33
N ARG A 30 2.89 -3.67 -10.75
CA ARG A 30 3.72 -3.68 -9.54
C ARG A 30 5.10 -3.09 -9.81
N GLU A 31 5.76 -3.54 -10.88
CA GLU A 31 7.06 -3.01 -11.30
C GLU A 31 7.00 -1.51 -11.57
N LEU A 32 5.96 -1.03 -12.25
CA LEU A 32 5.77 0.40 -12.48
C LEU A 32 5.62 1.15 -11.16
N GLN A 33 4.85 0.62 -10.20
CA GLN A 33 4.70 1.24 -8.90
C GLN A 33 6.04 1.32 -8.16
N ASP A 34 6.86 0.28 -8.23
CA ASP A 34 8.17 0.25 -7.61
C ASP A 34 9.11 1.29 -8.24
N VAL A 35 9.21 1.33 -9.57
CA VAL A 35 10.00 2.36 -10.28
C VAL A 35 9.51 3.78 -9.97
N THR A 36 8.20 4.00 -9.89
CA THR A 36 7.68 5.33 -9.53
C THR A 36 8.03 5.74 -8.11
N SER A 37 8.08 4.78 -7.18
CA SER A 37 8.49 5.03 -5.80
C SER A 37 9.98 5.35 -5.69
N GLU A 38 10.83 4.61 -6.42
CA GLU A 38 12.27 4.86 -6.48
C GLU A 38 12.55 6.23 -7.10
N LEU A 39 11.83 6.60 -8.17
CA LEU A 39 11.94 7.92 -8.78
C LEU A 39 11.54 9.04 -7.81
N ALA A 40 10.49 8.83 -7.01
CA ALA A 40 10.07 9.80 -6.01
C ALA A 40 11.14 9.98 -4.92
N ALA A 41 11.72 8.88 -4.43
CA ALA A 41 12.83 8.89 -3.49
C ALA A 41 14.05 9.64 -4.05
N ALA A 42 14.47 9.32 -5.28
CA ALA A 42 15.59 9.98 -5.95
C ALA A 42 15.36 11.49 -6.11
N LYS A 43 14.13 11.91 -6.45
CA LYS A 43 13.76 13.34 -6.50
C LYS A 43 13.82 14.01 -5.14
N GLY A 44 13.37 13.31 -4.08
CA GLY A 44 13.48 13.80 -2.70
C GLY A 44 14.92 14.07 -2.31
N VAL A 45 15.80 13.08 -2.49
CA VAL A 45 17.25 13.21 -2.24
C VAL A 45 17.86 14.33 -3.08
N GLY A 46 17.54 14.38 -4.38
CA GLY A 46 18.01 15.44 -5.27
C GLY A 46 17.61 16.84 -4.82
N THR A 47 16.41 16.99 -4.25
CA THR A 47 15.93 18.27 -3.71
C THR A 47 16.74 18.70 -2.49
N VAL A 48 17.03 17.77 -1.58
CA VAL A 48 17.86 18.04 -0.39
C VAL A 48 19.28 18.44 -0.80
N LEU A 49 19.89 17.68 -1.72
CA LEU A 49 21.24 17.99 -2.22
C LEU A 49 21.30 19.34 -2.95
N SER A 50 20.28 19.67 -3.75
CA SER A 50 20.22 20.98 -4.42
C SER A 50 20.12 22.12 -3.41
N SER A 51 19.26 21.99 -2.40
CA SER A 51 19.15 22.98 -1.32
C SER A 51 20.47 23.13 -0.56
N LEU A 52 21.21 22.05 -0.37
CA LEU A 52 22.51 22.08 0.28
C LEU A 52 23.55 22.87 -0.53
N VAL A 53 23.60 22.65 -1.85
CA VAL A 53 24.47 23.41 -2.76
C VAL A 53 24.12 24.90 -2.72
N ASP A 54 22.84 25.25 -2.76
CA ASP A 54 22.40 26.65 -2.68
C ASP A 54 22.80 27.31 -1.36
N ARG A 55 22.62 26.60 -0.23
CA ARG A 55 22.98 27.09 1.11
C ARG A 55 24.49 27.25 1.27
N PHE A 56 25.29 26.33 0.73
CA PHE A 56 26.75 26.49 0.70
C PHE A 56 27.19 27.63 -0.19
N GLY A 57 26.57 27.81 -1.37
CA GLY A 57 26.83 28.95 -2.22
C GLY A 57 26.56 30.27 -1.51
N ALA A 58 25.45 30.36 -0.77
CA ALA A 58 25.11 31.53 0.04
C ALA A 58 26.13 31.77 1.17
N LEU A 59 26.57 30.71 1.86
CA LEU A 59 27.58 30.81 2.92
C LEU A 59 28.94 31.26 2.39
N LEU A 60 29.37 30.78 1.23
CA LEU A 60 30.62 31.22 0.60
C LEU A 60 30.54 32.69 0.15
N CYS A 61 29.39 33.09 -0.41
CA CYS A 61 29.15 34.49 -0.77
C CYS A 61 29.17 35.42 0.46
N SER A 62 28.60 34.98 1.59
CA SER A 62 28.62 35.77 2.82
C SER A 62 30.01 35.81 3.45
N TYR A 63 30.77 34.71 3.40
CA TYR A 63 32.18 34.70 3.82
C TYR A 63 33.02 35.74 3.07
N ALA A 64 32.83 35.84 1.76
CA ALA A 64 33.57 36.77 0.92
C ALA A 64 33.17 38.25 1.15
N ARG A 65 31.94 38.51 1.63
CA ARG A 65 31.38 39.86 1.79
C ARG A 65 31.41 40.38 3.22
N GLU A 66 31.21 39.51 4.18
CA GLU A 66 31.11 39.82 5.60
C GLU A 66 32.36 39.27 6.29
N GLN A 67 33.13 40.13 6.98
CA GLN A 67 34.17 39.69 7.93
C GLN A 67 33.53 39.11 9.20
N THR A 68 32.56 38.21 9.03
CA THR A 68 31.97 37.47 10.14
C THR A 68 33.03 36.60 10.79
N SER A 69 32.95 36.44 12.11
CA SER A 69 33.90 35.60 12.82
C SER A 69 33.81 34.15 12.32
N ALA A 70 34.96 33.49 12.23
CA ALA A 70 35.04 32.07 11.84
C ALA A 70 34.09 31.19 12.67
N HIS A 71 33.91 31.53 13.96
CA HIS A 71 32.97 30.84 14.84
C HIS A 71 31.51 30.93 14.37
N ARG A 72 31.05 32.11 13.93
CA ARG A 72 29.68 32.29 13.44
C ARG A 72 29.45 31.54 12.14
N GLN A 73 30.44 31.54 11.25
CA GLN A 73 30.36 30.82 9.98
C GLN A 73 30.32 29.31 10.19
N GLN A 74 31.10 28.81 11.15
CA GLN A 74 31.06 27.40 11.55
C GLN A 74 29.68 27.02 12.11
N GLN A 75 29.07 27.83 12.97
CA GLN A 75 27.71 27.56 13.46
C GLN A 75 26.67 27.51 12.34
N ILE A 76 26.79 28.39 11.33
CA ILE A 76 25.88 28.39 10.18
C ILE A 76 26.09 27.12 9.34
N LEU A 77 27.35 26.72 9.12
CA LEU A 77 27.70 25.49 8.42
C LEU A 77 27.11 24.26 9.12
N GLU A 78 27.31 24.14 10.44
CA GLU A 78 26.75 23.07 11.27
C GLU A 78 25.22 23.04 11.14
N ALA A 79 24.55 24.18 11.28
CA ALA A 79 23.09 24.26 11.13
C ALA A 79 22.58 23.87 9.72
N ILE A 80 23.32 24.20 8.67
CA ILE A 80 23.00 23.79 7.29
C ILE A 80 23.09 22.27 7.16
N LEU A 81 24.17 21.67 7.68
CA LEU A 81 24.40 20.23 7.63
C LEU A 81 23.37 19.47 8.45
N ASP A 82 23.10 19.88 9.69
CA ASP A 82 22.10 19.28 10.57
C ASP A 82 20.71 19.33 9.93
N SER A 83 20.36 20.45 9.30
CA SER A 83 19.10 20.60 8.59
C SER A 83 18.98 19.66 7.37
N ALA A 84 20.09 19.39 6.67
CA ALA A 84 20.11 18.45 5.55
C ALA A 84 20.02 17.00 6.03
N LEU A 85 20.75 16.65 7.09
CA LEU A 85 20.67 15.32 7.72
C LEU A 85 19.24 15.01 8.19
N ALA A 86 18.61 15.93 8.92
CA ALA A 86 17.24 15.75 9.38
C ALA A 86 16.23 15.57 8.22
N GLN A 87 16.47 16.24 7.08
CA GLN A 87 15.63 16.05 5.89
C GLN A 87 15.84 14.68 5.24
N LEU A 88 17.09 14.19 5.19
CA LEU A 88 17.40 12.86 4.68
C LEU A 88 16.80 11.77 5.58
N ASP A 89 16.94 11.89 6.90
CA ASP A 89 16.34 10.97 7.87
C ASP A 89 14.81 10.92 7.73
N LEU A 90 14.19 12.08 7.52
CA LEU A 90 12.75 12.17 7.27
C LEU A 90 12.35 11.46 5.97
N LEU A 91 13.12 11.63 4.89
CA LEU A 91 12.88 10.96 3.61
C LEU A 91 13.02 9.44 3.74
N ASP A 92 14.03 8.99 4.47
CA ASP A 92 14.27 7.56 4.72
C ASP A 92 13.09 6.93 5.49
N ALA A 93 12.67 7.58 6.59
CA ALA A 93 11.50 7.14 7.35
C ALA A 93 10.19 7.14 6.52
N GLN A 94 10.04 8.09 5.59
CA GLN A 94 8.90 8.13 4.67
C GLN A 94 8.94 6.97 3.68
N MET A 95 10.11 6.65 3.13
CA MET A 95 10.29 5.51 2.24
C MET A 95 9.94 4.18 2.93
N ASP A 96 10.39 3.99 4.16
CA ASP A 96 10.06 2.82 4.96
C ASP A 96 8.55 2.72 5.23
N CYS A 97 7.92 3.83 5.62
CA CYS A 97 6.48 3.88 5.83
C CYS A 97 5.69 3.54 4.55
N ASP A 98 6.12 4.04 3.40
CA ASP A 98 5.48 3.77 2.11
C ASP A 98 5.70 2.32 1.66
N SER A 99 6.88 1.76 1.92
CA SER A 99 7.19 0.34 1.70
C SER A 99 6.25 -0.56 2.52
N LEU A 100 6.16 -0.33 3.83
CA LEU A 100 5.27 -1.06 4.72
C LEU A 100 3.79 -0.94 4.32
N ARG A 101 3.36 0.25 3.88
CA ARG A 101 1.97 0.48 3.44
C ARG A 101 1.65 -0.35 2.19
N ARG A 102 2.60 -0.44 1.24
CA ARG A 102 2.46 -1.28 0.04
C ARG A 102 2.37 -2.75 0.41
N GLU A 103 3.30 -3.24 1.23
CA GLU A 103 3.29 -4.63 1.69
C GLU A 103 1.97 -4.96 2.41
N ASN A 104 1.50 -4.09 3.30
CA ASN A 104 0.23 -4.28 4.01
C ASN A 104 -0.96 -4.38 3.04
N THR A 105 -0.96 -3.57 2.00
CA THR A 105 -2.00 -3.59 0.96
C THR A 105 -1.96 -4.91 0.18
N GLN A 106 -0.76 -5.34 -0.25
CA GLN A 106 -0.58 -6.61 -0.96
C GLN A 106 -1.02 -7.80 -0.13
N LEU A 107 -0.69 -7.82 1.17
CA LEU A 107 -1.13 -8.87 2.09
C LEU A 107 -2.66 -8.89 2.25
N ARG A 108 -3.32 -7.73 2.35
CA ARG A 108 -4.78 -7.62 2.42
C ARG A 108 -5.45 -8.13 1.14
N ASP A 109 -4.93 -7.75 -0.02
CA ASP A 109 -5.42 -8.20 -1.32
C ASP A 109 -5.29 -9.73 -1.46
N ALA A 110 -4.13 -10.28 -1.08
CA ALA A 110 -3.89 -11.72 -1.09
C ALA A 110 -4.85 -12.47 -0.14
N LEU A 111 -5.14 -11.92 1.04
CA LEU A 111 -6.11 -12.49 1.97
C LEU A 111 -7.54 -12.45 1.40
N GLN A 112 -7.92 -11.34 0.76
CA GLN A 112 -9.23 -11.21 0.12
C GLN A 112 -9.36 -12.21 -1.04
N GLU A 113 -8.34 -12.34 -1.88
CA GLU A 113 -8.35 -13.31 -2.97
C GLU A 113 -8.45 -14.75 -2.46
N ARG A 114 -7.70 -15.11 -1.40
CA ARG A 114 -7.83 -16.43 -0.75
C ARG A 114 -9.25 -16.69 -0.24
N ARG A 115 -9.90 -15.71 0.36
CA ARG A 115 -11.30 -15.82 0.82
C ARG A 115 -12.26 -16.03 -0.35
N MET A 116 -12.10 -15.27 -1.44
CA MET A 116 -12.93 -15.40 -2.64
C MET A 116 -12.76 -16.76 -3.32
N ARG A 117 -11.55 -17.33 -3.30
CA ARG A 117 -11.28 -18.69 -3.78
C ARG A 117 -11.92 -19.76 -2.90
N HIS A 118 -11.90 -19.61 -1.58
CA HIS A 118 -12.55 -20.56 -0.65
C HIS A 118 -14.08 -20.51 -0.71
N ASN A 119 -14.68 -19.36 -1.02
CA ASN A 119 -16.13 -19.24 -1.20
C ASN A 119 -16.65 -19.79 -2.54
N ARG A 120 -15.76 -20.17 -3.47
CA ARG A 120 -16.11 -20.86 -4.72
C ARG A 120 -16.01 -22.38 -4.54
N VAL A 121 -16.78 -22.94 -3.60
CA VAL A 121 -17.08 -24.38 -3.65
C VAL A 121 -18.11 -24.58 -4.75
N PRO A 122 -17.89 -25.46 -5.75
CA PRO A 122 -18.93 -25.78 -6.71
C PRO A 122 -20.07 -26.45 -5.94
N VAL A 123 -21.26 -25.84 -5.98
CA VAL A 123 -22.50 -26.52 -5.63
C VAL A 123 -22.64 -27.64 -6.65
N ALA A 124 -22.21 -28.84 -6.25
CA ALA A 124 -22.47 -30.04 -7.01
C ALA A 124 -23.98 -30.16 -7.14
N ASP A 125 -24.41 -30.22 -8.39
CA ASP A 125 -25.75 -30.57 -8.84
C ASP A 125 -26.15 -31.91 -8.21
N ALA A 126 -26.90 -31.85 -7.10
CA ALA A 126 -27.56 -33.00 -6.50
C ALA A 126 -29.00 -33.01 -7.00
N GLY A 127 -29.17 -33.56 -8.20
CA GLY A 127 -30.47 -33.95 -8.72
C GLY A 127 -31.18 -34.94 -7.77
N HIS A 128 -32.46 -34.67 -7.57
CA HIS A 128 -33.55 -35.57 -7.18
C HIS A 128 -33.40 -36.49 -5.94
N HIS A 129 -34.24 -36.26 -4.92
CA HIS A 129 -35.46 -37.06 -4.70
C HIS A 129 -36.27 -36.58 -3.46
N THR A 130 -37.54 -36.25 -3.72
CA THR A 130 -38.75 -36.45 -2.90
C THR A 130 -38.92 -35.90 -1.47
N ARG A 131 -40.10 -35.27 -1.32
CA ARG A 131 -41.06 -35.30 -0.18
C ARG A 131 -40.94 -34.27 0.96
N ARG A 132 -41.84 -33.29 0.83
CA ARG A 132 -43.02 -33.07 1.70
C ARG A 132 -42.79 -32.54 3.13
N ALA A 133 -43.17 -31.27 3.25
CA ALA A 133 -44.09 -30.67 4.23
C ALA A 133 -43.54 -29.82 5.40
N CYS A 134 -44.23 -28.67 5.51
CA CYS A 134 -44.47 -27.80 6.66
C CYS A 134 -43.39 -26.79 7.08
N SER A 135 -43.56 -25.56 6.58
CA SER A 135 -43.45 -24.34 7.40
C SER A 135 -44.78 -24.14 8.18
N PRO A 136 -44.94 -23.16 9.10
CA PRO A 136 -44.02 -22.09 9.54
C PRO A 136 -44.00 -21.83 11.07
N SER A 137 -43.03 -21.05 11.56
CA SER A 137 -43.27 -20.03 12.60
C SER A 137 -42.09 -19.06 12.76
N THR A 138 -42.36 -17.81 12.40
CA THR A 138 -41.78 -16.56 12.92
C THR A 138 -42.13 -16.45 14.42
N THR A 139 -41.48 -15.73 15.35
CA THR A 139 -40.80 -14.43 15.34
C THR A 139 -40.19 -14.18 16.74
N GLU A 140 -39.14 -13.36 16.80
CA GLU A 140 -38.72 -12.47 17.92
C GLU A 140 -38.25 -13.02 19.30
N ARG A 141 -37.00 -12.75 19.69
CA ARG A 141 -36.65 -11.57 20.54
C ARG A 141 -35.15 -11.44 20.84
N ASP A 142 -34.71 -10.22 20.62
CA ASP A 142 -33.45 -9.54 20.96
C ASP A 142 -33.15 -9.51 22.47
N PRO A 143 -31.87 -9.50 22.89
CA PRO A 143 -31.52 -8.81 24.13
C PRO A 143 -30.28 -7.91 23.98
N SER A 144 -30.49 -6.66 23.56
CA SER A 144 -29.65 -5.54 23.99
C SER A 144 -30.24 -4.88 25.25
N LYS A 145 -29.69 -5.18 26.43
CA LYS A 145 -29.83 -4.33 27.62
C LYS A 145 -28.50 -4.16 28.36
N LYS A 146 -27.93 -2.97 28.14
CA LYS A 146 -27.12 -2.12 29.03
C LYS A 146 -26.67 -2.75 30.36
N VAL A 147 -25.35 -2.94 30.50
CA VAL A 147 -24.70 -2.95 31.81
C VAL A 147 -24.32 -1.51 32.17
N LYS A 148 -24.80 -1.09 33.33
CA LYS A 148 -24.52 0.18 34.01
C LYS A 148 -23.67 -0.15 35.24
N SER A 149 -22.49 0.46 35.34
CA SER A 149 -21.65 0.58 36.55
C SER A 149 -20.66 1.73 36.22
N ASP A 150 -20.69 2.96 36.75
CA ASP A 150 -20.74 3.44 38.13
C ASP A 150 -19.90 2.53 39.04
N SER A 151 -18.77 2.91 39.65
CA SER A 151 -18.40 4.20 40.27
C SER A 151 -17.00 4.10 40.92
N ARG A 152 -16.51 5.23 41.48
CA ARG A 152 -15.34 5.48 42.40
C ARG A 152 -14.04 5.94 41.72
N THR A 153 -13.54 7.20 41.85
CA THR A 153 -13.41 8.15 43.00
C THR A 153 -12.68 7.49 44.16
N GLU A 154 -11.47 7.85 44.59
CA GLU A 154 -10.82 9.12 45.01
C GLU A 154 -9.29 8.79 45.17
N PRO A 155 -8.42 9.63 45.76
CA PRO A 155 -8.38 11.09 45.92
C PRO A 155 -7.24 11.75 45.14
#